data_AF-F8UNN6-F1
#
_entry.id   AF-F8UNN6-F1
#
_cell.length_a   1.000
_cell.length_b   1.000
_cell.length_c   1.000
_cell.angle_alpha   90.00
_cell.angle_beta   90.00
_cell.angle_gamma   90.00
#
_symmetry.space_group_name_H-M   'P 1'
#
loop_
_entity.id
_entity.type
_entity.pdbx_description
1 polymer ?
#
loop_
_entity_poly.entity_id
_entity_poly.type
_entity_poly.pdbx_seq_one_letter_code
_entity_poly.pdbx_strand_id
1 'polypeptide(L)'
;LVDAAERAEKRSDARIAREFEIALPHELSAEQRLALTRAFAADLANRYGAAVDFAIHRPGEGSDIRNSHAHLMMTTREVRETGLGDKTLLERENRWLLANHLPPSQLQLKDLRQAWEHLANTHLERAGHDIRIDNRSHLEAGITIEPTEHVGVHATQIERHGGAVSRARISPQSADRNAETIRRRPDEILKLITNEKSVFSRYDIARALHRSINDDPQTFQNAFASVMASKALVELRPESTGLRGRDGEARYSTVEMVAIEG
;
A
#
# COMPACT_ATOMS: atom_id res chain seq x y z
N LEU A 1 28.70 1.36 -7.36
CA LEU A 1 27.72 0.86 -8.35
C LEU A 1 27.32 1.96 -9.33
N VAL A 2 26.91 3.13 -8.83
CA VAL A 2 26.49 4.28 -9.65
C VAL A 2 27.56 4.70 -10.67
N ASP A 3 28.83 4.88 -10.27
CA ASP A 3 29.89 5.31 -11.19
C ASP A 3 30.15 4.32 -12.35
N ALA A 4 29.91 3.02 -12.11
CA ALA A 4 30.05 2.00 -13.15
C ALA A 4 28.87 2.03 -14.13
N ALA A 5 27.66 2.31 -13.64
CA ALA A 5 26.48 2.49 -14.47
C ALA A 5 26.58 3.76 -15.33
N GLU A 6 27.06 4.87 -14.76
CA GLU A 6 27.31 6.11 -15.50
C GLU A 6 28.30 5.92 -16.64
N ARG A 7 29.42 5.21 -16.39
CA ARG A 7 30.43 4.91 -17.43
C ARG A 7 29.95 3.95 -18.52
N ALA A 8 28.98 3.08 -18.21
CA ALA A 8 28.45 2.11 -19.17
C ALA A 8 27.43 2.71 -20.13
N GLU A 9 26.82 3.84 -19.78
CA GLU A 9 25.84 4.50 -20.61
C GLU A 9 26.48 5.45 -21.63
N LYS A 10 26.03 5.36 -22.88
CA LYS A 10 26.65 6.04 -24.04
C LYS A 10 26.03 7.40 -24.37
N ARG A 11 24.87 7.71 -23.76
CA ARG A 11 24.14 8.96 -23.99
C ARG A 11 24.09 9.76 -22.70
N SER A 12 24.18 11.07 -22.81
CA SER A 12 24.10 11.99 -21.68
C SER A 12 22.71 12.00 -21.01
N ASP A 13 21.66 11.53 -21.69
CA ASP A 13 20.30 11.41 -21.18
C ASP A 13 19.89 9.97 -20.85
N ALA A 14 20.86 9.06 -20.74
CA ALA A 14 20.59 7.68 -20.40
C ALA A 14 20.13 7.54 -18.94
N ARG A 15 19.18 6.63 -18.71
CA ARG A 15 18.78 6.24 -17.35
C ARG A 15 19.88 5.39 -16.72
N ILE A 16 20.54 5.94 -15.70
CA ILE A 16 21.66 5.31 -14.99
C ILE A 16 21.22 4.28 -13.94
N ALA A 17 20.00 4.44 -13.40
CA ALA A 17 19.38 3.51 -12.46
C ALA A 17 17.85 3.63 -12.52
N ARG A 18 17.16 2.59 -12.04
CA ARG A 18 15.74 2.67 -11.71
C ARG A 18 15.59 2.75 -10.21
N GLU A 19 14.85 3.75 -9.76
CA GLU A 19 14.42 3.88 -8.38
C GLU A 19 13.06 3.20 -8.17
N PHE A 20 12.93 2.49 -7.07
CA PHE A 20 11.66 2.03 -6.51
C PHE A 20 11.50 2.65 -5.13
N GLU A 21 10.38 3.35 -4.92
CA GLU A 21 9.98 3.84 -3.60
C GLU A 21 8.91 2.91 -3.03
N ILE A 22 9.15 2.38 -1.83
CA ILE A 22 8.22 1.50 -1.12
C ILE A 22 7.85 2.09 0.24
N ALA A 23 6.55 2.09 0.55
CA ALA A 23 6.07 2.41 1.89
C ALA A 23 6.24 1.19 2.80
N LEU A 24 6.79 1.38 4.00
CA LEU A 24 7.05 0.31 4.96
C LEU A 24 5.98 0.31 6.06
N PRO A 25 5.38 -0.84 6.41
CA PRO A 25 4.35 -0.90 7.44
C PRO A 25 4.86 -0.37 8.78
N HIS A 26 4.14 0.59 9.36
CA HIS A 26 4.51 1.24 10.60
C HIS A 26 4.33 0.34 11.84
N GLU A 27 3.58 -0.73 11.68
CA GLU A 27 3.37 -1.80 12.67
C GLU A 27 4.65 -2.60 12.91
N LEU A 28 5.47 -2.77 11.86
CA LEU A 28 6.74 -3.48 11.95
C LEU A 28 7.81 -2.67 12.69
N SER A 29 8.66 -3.35 13.46
CA SER A 29 9.85 -2.76 14.07
C SER A 29 10.88 -2.32 13.02
N ALA A 30 11.87 -1.51 13.42
CA ALA A 30 12.93 -1.08 12.50
C ALA A 30 13.72 -2.27 11.90
N GLU A 31 13.96 -3.31 12.69
CA GLU A 31 14.64 -4.54 12.25
C GLU A 31 13.77 -5.35 11.28
N GLN A 32 12.47 -5.47 11.56
CA GLN A 32 11.53 -6.15 10.68
C GLN A 32 11.35 -5.42 9.35
N ARG A 33 11.30 -4.09 9.37
CA ARG A 33 11.29 -3.26 8.15
C ARG A 33 12.56 -3.45 7.33
N LEU A 34 13.73 -3.47 7.98
CA LEU A 34 15.00 -3.78 7.30
C LEU A 34 14.98 -5.17 6.65
N ALA A 35 14.48 -6.19 7.35
CA ALA A 35 14.35 -7.53 6.81
C ALA A 35 13.42 -7.57 5.58
N LEU A 36 12.27 -6.91 5.64
CA LEU A 36 11.34 -6.79 4.52
C LEU A 36 11.98 -6.06 3.31
N THR A 37 12.65 -4.92 3.54
CA THR A 37 13.35 -4.19 2.47
C THR A 37 14.44 -5.05 1.82
N ARG A 38 15.22 -5.80 2.61
CA ARG A 38 16.22 -6.73 2.08
C ARG A 38 15.60 -7.85 1.25
N ALA A 39 14.48 -8.41 1.69
CA ALA A 39 13.78 -9.45 0.95
C ALA A 39 13.31 -8.94 -0.42
N PHE A 40 12.73 -7.73 -0.47
CA PHE A 40 12.31 -7.14 -1.74
C PHE A 40 13.49 -6.74 -2.64
N ALA A 41 14.57 -6.19 -2.07
CA ALA A 41 15.79 -5.91 -2.82
C ALA A 41 16.39 -7.18 -3.44
N ALA A 42 16.36 -8.30 -2.70
CA ALA A 42 16.80 -9.59 -3.20
C ALA A 42 15.87 -10.15 -4.30
N ASP A 43 14.54 -9.99 -4.18
CA ASP A 43 13.61 -10.37 -5.26
C ASP A 43 13.93 -9.60 -6.54
N LEU A 44 14.10 -8.28 -6.46
CA LEU A 44 14.49 -7.44 -7.60
C LEU A 44 15.82 -7.89 -8.22
N ALA A 45 16.84 -8.08 -7.39
CA ALA A 45 18.16 -8.49 -7.84
C ALA A 45 18.12 -9.85 -8.56
N ASN A 46 17.44 -10.84 -7.98
CA ASN A 46 17.33 -12.19 -8.54
C ASN A 46 16.49 -12.20 -9.81
N ARG A 47 15.36 -11.46 -9.84
CA ARG A 47 14.44 -11.39 -10.96
C ARG A 47 15.07 -10.77 -12.20
N TYR A 48 15.91 -9.75 -12.02
CA TYR A 48 16.49 -8.98 -13.12
C TYR A 48 17.99 -9.19 -13.31
N GLY A 49 18.63 -10.04 -12.51
CA GLY A 49 20.07 -10.23 -12.51
C GLY A 49 20.83 -8.93 -12.25
N ALA A 50 20.26 -8.00 -11.47
CA ALA A 50 20.72 -6.63 -11.30
C ALA A 50 21.30 -6.39 -9.90
N ALA A 51 22.13 -5.36 -9.75
CA ALA A 51 22.49 -4.88 -8.42
C ALA A 51 21.44 -3.92 -7.90
N VAL A 52 21.11 -4.04 -6.61
CA VAL A 52 20.16 -3.18 -5.91
C VAL A 52 20.83 -2.63 -4.66
N ASP A 53 20.84 -1.31 -4.53
CA ASP A 53 21.20 -0.62 -3.30
C ASP A 53 19.93 -0.02 -2.67
N PHE A 54 19.90 0.22 -1.36
CA PHE A 54 18.72 0.80 -0.72
C PHE A 54 19.03 1.66 0.50
N ALA A 55 18.15 2.64 0.74
CA ALA A 55 18.13 3.47 1.93
C ALA A 55 16.74 3.45 2.56
N ILE A 56 16.67 3.30 3.89
CA ILE A 56 15.42 3.36 4.64
C ILE A 56 15.33 4.71 5.34
N HIS A 57 14.28 5.46 5.03
CA HIS A 57 13.98 6.74 5.64
C HIS A 57 13.00 6.54 6.79
N ARG A 58 13.35 7.15 7.93
CA ARG A 58 12.44 7.31 9.06
C ARG A 58 11.70 8.64 8.91
N PRO A 59 10.47 8.74 9.44
CA PRO A 59 9.78 10.01 9.54
C PRO A 59 10.67 11.07 10.18
N GLY A 60 10.83 12.21 9.51
CA GLY A 60 11.51 13.38 10.06
C GLY A 60 10.59 14.19 10.98
N GLU A 61 11.17 15.17 11.69
CA GLU A 61 10.40 16.10 12.50
C GLU A 61 9.32 16.83 11.66
N GLY A 62 8.08 16.85 12.14
CA GLY A 62 6.94 17.44 11.44
C GLY A 62 6.42 16.64 10.23
N SER A 63 6.77 15.35 10.12
CA SER A 63 6.14 14.40 9.18
C SER A 63 5.29 13.37 9.94
N ASP A 64 4.38 12.70 9.24
CA ASP A 64 3.59 11.62 9.86
C ASP A 64 4.54 10.52 10.36
N ILE A 65 4.54 10.25 11.67
CA ILE A 65 5.40 9.25 12.32
C ILE A 65 5.22 7.82 11.78
N ARG A 66 4.17 7.60 10.98
CA ARG A 66 3.89 6.31 10.34
C ARG A 66 4.55 6.20 8.96
N ASN A 67 4.99 7.30 8.37
CA ASN A 67 5.52 7.35 7.02
C ASN A 67 7.00 6.90 6.94
N SER A 68 7.27 5.64 7.27
CA SER A 68 8.54 5.00 6.95
C SER A 68 8.52 4.50 5.52
N HIS A 69 9.56 4.78 4.75
CA HIS A 69 9.68 4.34 3.36
C HIS A 69 11.12 3.97 3.03
N ALA A 70 11.33 3.25 1.94
CA ALA A 70 12.65 2.95 1.42
C ALA A 70 12.77 3.32 -0.06
N HIS A 71 13.94 3.83 -0.42
CA HIS A 71 14.36 4.04 -1.80
C HIS A 71 15.29 2.90 -2.18
N LEU A 72 14.96 2.17 -3.25
CA LEU A 72 15.78 1.09 -3.80
C LEU A 72 16.26 1.50 -5.18
N MET A 73 17.57 1.58 -5.34
CA MET A 73 18.24 1.92 -6.59
C MET A 73 18.74 0.65 -7.27
N MET A 74 18.09 0.26 -8.36
CA MET A 74 18.45 -0.89 -9.18
C MET A 74 19.23 -0.46 -10.43
N THR A 75 20.28 -1.19 -10.79
CA THR A 75 20.98 -0.96 -12.06
C THR A 75 20.07 -1.24 -13.26
N THR A 76 20.20 -0.45 -14.32
CA THR A 76 19.43 -0.64 -15.57
C THR A 76 19.96 -1.79 -16.43
N ARG A 77 21.09 -2.36 -16.03
CA ARG A 77 21.76 -3.50 -16.67
C ARG A 77 22.00 -4.63 -15.69
N GLU A 78 22.01 -5.84 -16.25
CA GLU A 78 22.41 -7.06 -15.57
C GLU A 78 23.86 -6.94 -15.07
N VAL A 79 24.15 -7.54 -13.93
CA VAL A 79 25.49 -7.69 -13.37
C VAL A 79 25.99 -9.08 -13.68
N ARG A 80 27.15 -9.17 -14.34
CA ARG A 80 27.85 -10.42 -14.66
C ARG A 80 29.23 -10.40 -14.02
N GLU A 81 29.90 -11.54 -13.97
CA GLU A 81 31.27 -11.65 -13.43
C GLU A 81 32.26 -10.69 -14.10
N THR A 82 32.08 -10.43 -15.39
CA THR A 82 32.92 -9.53 -16.19
C THR A 82 32.47 -8.07 -16.19
N GLY A 83 31.44 -7.70 -15.41
CA GLY A 83 30.89 -6.35 -15.34
C GLY A 83 29.43 -6.25 -15.79
N LEU A 84 29.02 -5.06 -16.24
CA LEU A 84 27.64 -4.79 -16.66
C LEU A 84 27.34 -5.41 -18.03
N GLY A 85 26.24 -6.14 -18.09
CA GLY A 85 25.77 -6.82 -19.29
C GLY A 85 24.66 -6.06 -20.03
N ASP A 86 23.69 -6.85 -20.46
CA ASP A 86 22.52 -6.41 -21.19
C ASP A 86 21.60 -5.54 -20.32
N LYS A 87 20.74 -4.74 -20.97
CA LYS A 87 19.65 -4.05 -20.27
C LYS A 87 18.72 -5.08 -19.64
N THR A 88 18.34 -4.84 -18.38
CA THR A 88 17.37 -5.67 -17.67
C THR A 88 16.04 -5.68 -18.41
N LEU A 89 15.24 -6.74 -18.24
CA LEU A 89 13.94 -6.88 -18.91
C LEU A 89 13.00 -5.69 -18.66
N LEU A 90 13.07 -5.08 -17.49
CA LEU A 90 12.24 -3.93 -17.13
C LEU A 90 12.62 -2.66 -17.94
N GLU A 91 13.87 -2.55 -18.38
CA GLU A 91 14.42 -1.41 -19.13
C GLU A 91 14.42 -1.64 -20.65
N ARG A 92 13.93 -2.80 -21.12
CA ARG A 92 13.77 -3.10 -22.55
C ARG A 92 12.51 -2.43 -23.09
N GLU A 93 12.54 -2.10 -24.38
CA GLU A 93 11.39 -1.54 -25.07
C GLU A 93 10.29 -2.59 -25.23
N ASN A 94 9.04 -2.21 -25.03
CA ASN A 94 7.88 -3.10 -25.16
C ASN A 94 7.82 -3.81 -26.53
N ARG A 95 8.22 -3.14 -27.62
CA ARG A 95 8.28 -3.77 -28.95
C ARG A 95 9.23 -4.97 -28.97
N TRP A 96 10.41 -4.83 -28.36
CA TRP A 96 11.39 -5.90 -28.26
C TRP A 96 10.88 -7.01 -27.34
N LEU A 97 10.29 -6.65 -26.19
CA LEU A 97 9.71 -7.63 -25.25
C LEU A 97 8.65 -8.50 -25.93
N LEU A 98 7.69 -7.88 -26.60
CA LEU A 98 6.61 -8.59 -27.31
C LEU A 98 7.15 -9.46 -28.46
N ALA A 99 8.13 -8.96 -29.22
CA ALA A 99 8.77 -9.74 -30.29
C ALA A 99 9.52 -10.98 -29.76
N ASN A 100 9.91 -10.99 -28.48
CA ASN A 100 10.56 -12.12 -27.81
C ASN A 100 9.61 -12.89 -26.89
N HIS A 101 8.29 -12.70 -27.01
CA HIS A 101 7.27 -13.35 -26.17
C HIS A 101 7.43 -13.09 -24.65
N LEU A 102 7.97 -11.92 -24.30
CA LEU A 102 8.16 -11.48 -22.92
C LEU A 102 7.08 -10.46 -22.51
N PRO A 103 6.73 -10.40 -21.22
CA PRO A 103 5.73 -9.46 -20.74
C PRO A 103 6.19 -8.01 -20.94
N PRO A 104 5.32 -7.10 -21.41
CA PRO A 104 5.63 -5.68 -21.47
C PRO A 104 5.89 -5.12 -20.07
N SER A 105 6.62 -4.01 -19.99
CA SER A 105 7.07 -3.42 -18.71
C SER A 105 5.90 -3.12 -17.75
N GLN A 106 4.72 -2.78 -18.26
CA GLN A 106 3.54 -2.53 -17.41
C GLN A 106 3.05 -3.78 -16.68
N LEU A 107 3.09 -4.96 -17.33
CA LEU A 107 2.76 -6.21 -16.66
C LEU A 107 3.84 -6.60 -15.65
N GLN A 108 5.11 -6.41 -15.99
CA GLN A 108 6.21 -6.62 -15.04
C GLN A 108 6.05 -5.73 -13.78
N LEU A 109 5.65 -4.45 -13.94
CA LEU A 109 5.37 -3.57 -12.82
C LEU A 109 4.17 -4.04 -11.98
N LYS A 110 3.13 -4.61 -12.59
CA LYS A 110 2.01 -5.22 -11.87
C LYS A 110 2.49 -6.42 -11.04
N ASP A 111 3.31 -7.29 -11.62
CA ASP A 111 3.88 -8.45 -10.93
C ASP A 111 4.79 -8.02 -9.76
N LEU A 112 5.54 -6.93 -9.90
CA LEU A 112 6.35 -6.37 -8.81
C LEU A 112 5.49 -5.82 -7.67
N ARG A 113 4.36 -5.17 -7.96
CA ARG A 113 3.41 -4.72 -6.93
C ARG A 113 2.79 -5.88 -6.17
N GLN A 114 2.46 -6.97 -6.88
CA GLN A 114 1.98 -8.21 -6.27
C GLN A 114 3.05 -8.89 -5.42
N ALA A 115 4.30 -8.94 -5.89
CA ALA A 115 5.42 -9.48 -5.12
C ALA A 115 5.67 -8.67 -3.84
N TRP A 116 5.61 -7.34 -3.94
CA TRP A 116 5.71 -6.45 -2.78
C TRP A 116 4.60 -6.71 -1.77
N GLU A 117 3.34 -6.78 -2.22
CA GLU A 117 2.20 -7.12 -1.35
C GLU A 117 2.43 -8.44 -0.62
N HIS A 118 2.78 -9.50 -1.36
CA HIS A 118 2.98 -10.83 -0.79
C HIS A 118 4.09 -10.83 0.27
N LEU A 119 5.22 -10.19 0.00
CA LEU A 119 6.31 -10.06 0.96
C LEU A 119 5.89 -9.26 2.19
N ALA A 120 5.28 -8.09 2.00
CA ALA A 120 4.84 -7.25 3.11
C ALA A 120 3.82 -7.96 4.00
N ASN A 121 2.82 -8.62 3.41
CA ASN A 121 1.81 -9.39 4.15
C ASN A 121 2.41 -10.58 4.89
N THR A 122 3.35 -11.31 4.27
CA THR A 122 4.07 -12.40 4.94
C THR A 122 4.87 -11.91 6.15
N HIS A 123 5.50 -10.74 6.05
CA HIS A 123 6.25 -10.15 7.16
C HIS A 123 5.33 -9.63 8.28
N LEU A 124 4.18 -9.06 7.93
CA LEU A 124 3.14 -8.64 8.89
C LEU A 124 2.57 -9.84 9.65
N GLU A 125 2.23 -10.91 8.95
CA GLU A 125 1.72 -12.15 9.55
C GLU A 125 2.75 -12.78 10.49
N ARG A 126 4.02 -12.89 10.07
CA ARG A 126 5.12 -13.39 10.92
C ARG A 126 5.36 -12.55 12.18
N ALA A 127 5.01 -11.26 12.12
CA ALA A 127 5.07 -10.36 13.27
C ALA A 127 3.82 -10.44 14.16
N GLY A 128 2.84 -11.28 13.82
CA GLY A 128 1.59 -11.44 14.55
C GLY A 128 0.55 -10.37 14.27
N HIS A 129 0.65 -9.67 13.14
CA HIS A 129 -0.33 -8.67 12.73
C HIS A 129 -1.37 -9.29 11.80
N ASP A 130 -2.65 -9.05 12.11
CA ASP A 130 -3.80 -9.38 11.26
C ASP A 130 -4.02 -8.36 10.12
N ILE A 131 -3.16 -7.34 10.04
CA ILE A 131 -3.25 -6.32 9.01
C ILE A 131 -2.63 -6.78 7.69
N ARG A 132 -3.23 -6.38 6.57
CA ARG A 132 -2.79 -6.70 5.22
C ARG A 132 -2.82 -5.47 4.31
N ILE A 133 -2.02 -5.56 3.26
CA ILE A 133 -1.95 -4.63 2.15
C ILE A 133 -2.59 -5.32 0.94
N ASP A 134 -3.27 -4.54 0.10
CA ASP A 134 -3.80 -4.97 -1.19
C ASP A 134 -3.28 -4.02 -2.28
N ASN A 135 -2.64 -4.57 -3.31
CA ASN A 135 -2.09 -3.81 -4.43
C ASN A 135 -3.15 -3.41 -5.47
N ARG A 136 -4.33 -4.07 -5.45
CA ARG A 136 -5.41 -3.88 -6.40
C ARG A 136 -6.02 -2.48 -6.23
N SER A 137 -6.49 -1.93 -7.34
CA SER A 137 -7.38 -0.77 -7.26
C SER A 137 -8.69 -1.11 -6.56
N HIS A 138 -9.40 -0.11 -6.02
CA HIS A 138 -10.75 -0.31 -5.46
C HIS A 138 -11.66 -1.05 -6.45
N LEU A 139 -11.62 -0.67 -7.73
CA LEU A 139 -12.40 -1.33 -8.78
C LEU A 139 -12.05 -2.82 -8.93
N GLU A 140 -10.77 -3.17 -8.99
CA GLU A 140 -10.31 -4.57 -9.06
C GLU A 140 -10.63 -5.36 -7.77
N ALA A 141 -10.77 -4.67 -6.63
CA ALA A 141 -11.19 -5.24 -5.36
C ALA A 141 -12.73 -5.27 -5.18
N GLY A 142 -13.51 -4.83 -6.17
CA GLY A 142 -14.97 -4.80 -6.09
C GLY A 142 -15.53 -3.75 -5.11
N ILE A 143 -14.77 -2.69 -4.87
CA ILE A 143 -15.11 -1.53 -4.04
C ILE A 143 -15.44 -0.36 -4.94
N THR A 144 -16.60 0.25 -4.70
CA THR A 144 -17.10 1.40 -5.47
C THR A 144 -16.88 2.74 -4.77
N ILE A 145 -16.46 2.72 -3.50
CA ILE A 145 -16.00 3.90 -2.78
C ILE A 145 -14.81 4.50 -3.54
N GLU A 146 -14.85 5.79 -3.82
CA GLU A 146 -13.77 6.49 -4.48
C GLU A 146 -12.54 6.60 -3.56
N PRO A 147 -11.33 6.30 -4.06
CA PRO A 147 -10.11 6.35 -3.27
C PRO A 147 -9.73 7.77 -2.89
N THR A 148 -8.98 7.90 -1.80
CA THR A 148 -8.35 9.16 -1.39
C THR A 148 -7.25 9.58 -2.37
N GLU A 149 -7.02 10.88 -2.50
CA GLU A 149 -5.95 11.43 -3.33
C GLU A 149 -4.61 11.42 -2.58
N HIS A 150 -3.53 11.03 -3.26
CA HIS A 150 -2.20 11.07 -2.68
C HIS A 150 -1.72 12.52 -2.57
N VAL A 151 -1.56 13.00 -1.34
CA VAL A 151 -1.01 14.33 -1.07
C VAL A 151 0.51 14.27 -1.17
N GLY A 152 1.05 14.69 -2.32
CA GLY A 152 2.48 14.66 -2.61
C GLY A 152 3.33 15.63 -1.76
N VAL A 153 4.64 15.47 -1.82
CA VAL A 153 5.64 16.28 -1.08
C VAL A 153 5.52 17.78 -1.33
N HIS A 154 5.16 18.19 -2.56
CA HIS A 154 5.00 19.60 -2.92
C HIS A 154 3.85 20.28 -2.16
N ALA A 155 2.73 19.59 -1.99
CA ALA A 155 1.60 20.08 -1.20
C ALA A 155 1.98 20.27 0.28
N THR A 156 2.80 19.36 0.82
CA THR A 156 3.30 19.46 2.20
C THR A 156 4.36 20.58 2.35
N GLN A 157 5.19 20.82 1.33
CA GLN A 157 6.23 21.83 1.36
C GLN A 157 5.69 23.26 1.24
N ILE A 158 4.66 23.48 0.41
CA ILE A 158 4.00 24.78 0.26
C ILE A 158 3.38 25.23 1.60
N GLU A 159 2.75 24.32 2.34
CA GLU A 159 2.19 24.61 3.66
C GLU A 159 3.27 24.94 4.71
N ARG A 160 4.40 24.20 4.70
CA ARG A 160 5.54 24.51 5.59
C ARG A 160 6.09 25.93 5.38
N HIS A 161 5.87 26.52 4.20
CA HIS A 161 6.25 27.89 3.87
C HIS A 161 5.06 28.88 3.98
N GLY A 162 3.96 28.49 4.62
CA GLY A 162 2.80 29.35 4.88
C GLY A 162 1.83 29.52 3.70
N GLY A 163 1.97 28.72 2.64
CA GLY A 163 1.02 28.71 1.52
C GLY A 163 -0.24 27.92 1.86
N ALA A 164 -1.41 28.44 1.45
CA ALA A 164 -2.68 27.75 1.62
C ALA A 164 -2.76 26.56 0.65
N VAL A 165 -2.74 25.33 1.18
CA VAL A 165 -2.99 24.11 0.42
C VAL A 165 -4.21 23.42 1.00
N SER A 166 -5.20 23.11 0.17
CA SER A 166 -6.31 22.25 0.56
C SER A 166 -5.78 20.83 0.76
N ARG A 167 -5.54 20.42 2.02
CA ARG A 167 -5.14 19.05 2.39
C ARG A 167 -6.34 18.08 2.39
N ALA A 168 -7.38 18.35 1.60
CA ALA A 168 -8.53 17.48 1.53
C ALA A 168 -8.05 16.11 1.02
N ARG A 169 -8.09 15.09 1.89
CA ARG A 169 -7.68 13.70 1.59
C ARG A 169 -8.49 13.10 0.43
N ILE A 170 -9.64 13.71 0.16
CA ILE A 170 -10.58 13.35 -0.87
C ILE A 170 -11.27 14.64 -1.32
N SER A 171 -11.59 14.76 -2.61
CA SER A 171 -12.37 15.92 -3.07
C SER A 171 -13.73 15.96 -2.35
N PRO A 172 -14.28 17.15 -2.02
CA PRO A 172 -15.59 17.24 -1.36
C PRO A 172 -16.69 16.49 -2.13
N GLN A 173 -16.63 16.53 -3.45
CA GLN A 173 -17.58 15.85 -4.35
C GLN A 173 -17.47 14.32 -4.26
N SER A 174 -16.24 13.78 -4.20
CA SER A 174 -15.99 12.35 -4.02
C SER A 174 -16.44 11.88 -2.63
N ALA A 175 -16.20 12.71 -1.61
CA ALA A 175 -16.63 12.43 -0.24
C ALA A 175 -18.15 12.41 -0.09
N ASP A 176 -18.88 13.30 -0.78
CA ASP A 176 -20.35 13.29 -0.82
C ASP A 176 -20.89 12.05 -1.55
N ARG A 177 -20.28 11.66 -2.68
CA ARG A 177 -20.65 10.43 -3.41
C ARG A 177 -20.36 9.18 -2.59
N ASN A 178 -19.25 9.16 -1.85
CA ASN A 178 -18.93 8.09 -0.93
C ASN A 178 -19.93 8.01 0.22
N ALA A 179 -20.32 9.13 0.82
CA ALA A 179 -21.32 9.17 1.88
C ALA A 179 -22.66 8.60 1.41
N GLU A 180 -23.12 8.99 0.22
CA GLU A 180 -24.35 8.46 -0.37
C GLU A 180 -24.23 6.96 -0.70
N THR A 181 -23.08 6.53 -1.22
CA THR A 181 -22.80 5.11 -1.50
C THR A 181 -22.87 4.28 -0.22
N ILE A 182 -22.19 4.70 0.84
CA ILE A 182 -22.13 4.00 2.14
C ILE A 182 -23.52 3.97 2.79
N ARG A 183 -24.30 5.05 2.67
CA ARG A 183 -25.67 5.09 3.20
C ARG A 183 -26.58 4.08 2.49
N ARG A 184 -26.43 3.88 1.18
CA ARG A 184 -27.23 2.92 0.40
C ARG A 184 -26.71 1.48 0.49
N ARG A 185 -25.40 1.32 0.56
CA ARG A 185 -24.67 0.04 0.52
C ARG A 185 -23.57 0.04 1.59
N PRO A 186 -23.94 -0.10 2.87
CA PRO A 186 -22.98 -0.06 3.97
C PRO A 186 -21.97 -1.22 3.95
N ASP A 187 -22.21 -2.27 3.17
CA ASP A 187 -21.25 -3.34 2.91
C ASP A 187 -20.00 -2.86 2.15
N GLU A 188 -20.08 -1.78 1.38
CA GLU A 188 -18.93 -1.25 0.61
C GLU A 188 -17.79 -0.78 1.53
N ILE A 189 -18.10 -0.11 2.64
CA ILE A 189 -17.05 0.30 3.60
C ILE A 189 -16.55 -0.90 4.40
N LEU A 190 -17.38 -1.92 4.61
CA LEU A 190 -16.93 -3.16 5.25
C LEU A 190 -15.93 -3.91 4.38
N LYS A 191 -16.13 -3.97 3.05
CA LYS A 191 -15.15 -4.51 2.10
C LYS A 191 -13.81 -3.78 2.18
N LEU A 192 -13.85 -2.46 2.27
CA LEU A 192 -12.63 -1.64 2.43
C LEU A 192 -11.87 -2.03 3.71
N ILE A 193 -12.59 -2.22 4.82
CA ILE A 193 -11.99 -2.64 6.09
C ILE A 193 -11.47 -4.07 6.01
N THR A 194 -12.22 -5.01 5.41
CA THR A 194 -11.84 -6.43 5.34
C THR A 194 -10.71 -6.72 4.36
N ASN A 195 -10.46 -5.84 3.41
CA ASN A 195 -9.23 -5.88 2.61
C ASN A 195 -7.98 -5.60 3.48
N GLU A 196 -8.12 -4.82 4.55
CA GLU A 196 -7.03 -4.49 5.45
C GLU A 196 -6.95 -5.44 6.67
N LYS A 197 -8.07 -5.94 7.21
CA LYS A 197 -8.13 -6.75 8.46
C LYS A 197 -9.30 -7.72 8.48
N SER A 198 -9.13 -8.97 8.93
CA SER A 198 -10.28 -9.88 9.07
C SER A 198 -11.11 -9.57 10.31
N VAL A 199 -10.46 -9.09 11.39
CA VAL A 199 -11.12 -8.70 12.64
C VAL A 199 -10.84 -7.23 12.97
N PHE A 200 -11.92 -6.46 13.17
CA PHE A 200 -11.84 -5.02 13.37
C PHE A 200 -12.72 -4.53 14.53
N SER A 201 -12.51 -3.29 14.94
CA SER A 201 -13.25 -2.63 16.04
C SER A 201 -14.17 -1.52 15.53
N ARG A 202 -15.01 -0.97 16.41
CA ARG A 202 -15.78 0.26 16.11
C ARG A 202 -14.89 1.43 15.72
N TYR A 203 -13.68 1.50 16.29
CA TYR A 203 -12.71 2.53 15.96
C TYR A 203 -12.21 2.38 14.51
N ASP A 204 -11.99 1.16 14.03
CA ASP A 204 -11.59 0.92 12.65
C ASP A 204 -12.70 1.34 11.66
N ILE A 205 -13.97 1.06 11.99
CA ILE A 205 -15.13 1.53 11.22
C ILE A 205 -15.15 3.06 11.17
N ALA A 206 -15.06 3.71 12.34
CA ALA A 206 -15.03 5.17 12.43
C ALA A 206 -13.86 5.77 11.62
N ARG A 207 -12.68 5.16 11.72
CA ARG A 207 -11.48 5.59 10.99
C ARG A 207 -11.66 5.44 9.49
N ALA A 208 -12.23 4.33 9.01
CA ALA A 208 -12.49 4.12 7.58
C ALA A 208 -13.50 5.14 7.03
N LEU A 209 -14.55 5.46 7.80
CA LEU A 209 -15.50 6.52 7.45
C LEU A 209 -14.80 7.88 7.37
N HIS A 210 -14.05 8.29 8.39
CA HIS A 210 -13.30 9.55 8.37
C HIS A 210 -12.29 9.68 7.20
N ARG A 211 -11.84 8.58 6.61
CA ARG A 211 -11.00 8.61 5.40
C ARG A 211 -11.83 8.81 4.13
N SER A 212 -13.09 8.38 4.13
CA SER A 212 -13.89 8.17 2.92
C SER A 212 -14.98 9.23 2.71
N ILE A 213 -15.42 9.92 3.77
CA ILE A 213 -16.51 10.92 3.72
C ILE A 213 -16.06 12.27 4.29
N ASN A 214 -16.87 13.30 4.10
CA ASN A 214 -16.64 14.64 4.64
C ASN A 214 -16.77 14.64 6.18
N ASP A 215 -16.07 15.55 6.85
CA ASP A 215 -16.06 15.68 8.31
C ASP A 215 -17.34 16.32 8.89
N ASP A 216 -18.48 16.22 8.19
CA ASP A 216 -19.78 16.66 8.71
C ASP A 216 -20.29 15.68 9.80
N PRO A 217 -20.55 16.15 11.04
CA PRO A 217 -20.92 15.28 12.15
C PRO A 217 -22.20 14.47 11.90
N GLN A 218 -23.22 15.06 11.25
CA GLN A 218 -24.49 14.38 11.02
C GLN A 218 -24.34 13.29 9.95
N THR A 219 -23.63 13.59 8.86
CA THR A 219 -23.30 12.64 7.79
C THR A 219 -22.51 11.47 8.35
N PHE A 220 -21.52 11.75 9.19
CA PHE A 220 -20.74 10.71 9.89
C PHE A 220 -21.64 9.83 10.77
N GLN A 221 -22.48 10.42 11.62
CA GLN A 221 -23.37 9.67 12.50
C GLN A 221 -24.34 8.78 11.72
N ASN A 222 -24.92 9.29 10.63
CA ASN A 222 -25.84 8.55 9.77
C ASN A 222 -25.14 7.38 9.07
N ALA A 223 -23.94 7.61 8.51
CA ALA A 223 -23.15 6.57 7.86
C ALA A 223 -22.73 5.50 8.89
N PHE A 224 -22.22 5.91 10.05
CA PHE A 224 -21.81 5.01 11.12
C PHE A 224 -22.97 4.14 11.60
N ALA A 225 -24.14 4.73 11.86
CA ALA A 225 -25.34 3.98 12.25
C ALA A 225 -25.78 2.97 11.17
N SER A 226 -25.72 3.36 9.90
CA SER A 226 -26.07 2.48 8.76
C SER A 226 -25.12 1.28 8.66
N VAL A 227 -23.82 1.48 8.90
CA VAL A 227 -22.82 0.41 8.91
C VAL A 227 -23.03 -0.53 10.10
N MET A 228 -23.26 0.02 11.29
CA MET A 228 -23.53 -0.78 12.49
C MET A 228 -24.82 -1.60 12.40
N ALA A 229 -25.80 -1.15 11.61
CA ALA A 229 -27.05 -1.86 11.35
C ALA A 229 -26.98 -2.81 10.13
N SER A 230 -25.84 -2.88 9.44
CA SER A 230 -25.68 -3.69 8.25
C SER A 230 -25.78 -5.19 8.57
N LYS A 231 -26.55 -5.92 7.77
CA LYS A 231 -26.63 -7.39 7.87
C LYS A 231 -25.33 -8.10 7.52
N ALA A 232 -24.42 -7.41 6.83
CA ALA A 232 -23.10 -7.94 6.49
C ALA A 232 -22.11 -7.88 7.67
N LEU A 233 -22.40 -7.08 8.70
CA LEU A 233 -21.56 -6.93 9.90
C LEU A 233 -21.92 -7.99 10.93
N VAL A 234 -20.90 -8.69 11.44
CA VAL A 234 -21.05 -9.72 12.48
C VAL A 234 -20.27 -9.28 13.71
N GLU A 235 -20.93 -9.21 14.86
CA GLU A 235 -20.24 -9.05 16.14
C GLU A 235 -19.72 -10.41 16.61
N LEU A 236 -18.41 -10.51 16.79
CA LEU A 236 -17.74 -11.71 17.27
C LEU A 236 -17.90 -11.77 18.80
N ARG A 237 -18.54 -12.83 19.30
CA ARG A 237 -18.59 -13.08 20.74
C ARG A 237 -17.22 -13.56 21.20
N PRO A 238 -16.74 -13.15 22.39
CA PRO A 238 -15.51 -13.71 22.94
C PRO A 238 -15.72 -15.20 23.20
N GLU A 239 -15.12 -16.06 22.38
CA GLU A 239 -14.89 -17.44 22.78
C GLU A 239 -13.83 -17.48 23.89
N SER A 240 -13.98 -18.43 24.82
CA SER A 240 -13.16 -18.58 26.03
C SER A 240 -11.66 -18.85 25.79
N THR A 241 -11.18 -18.80 24.55
CA THR A 241 -9.82 -19.13 24.17
C THR A 241 -9.34 -18.20 23.05
N GLY A 242 -8.48 -17.23 23.39
CA GLY A 242 -7.56 -16.60 22.43
C GLY A 242 -7.85 -15.15 22.04
N LEU A 243 -9.10 -14.74 21.84
CA LEU A 243 -9.43 -13.37 21.39
C LEU A 243 -9.61 -12.38 22.57
N ARG A 244 -8.66 -12.36 23.51
CA ARG A 244 -8.57 -11.23 24.45
C ARG A 244 -7.82 -10.09 23.75
N GLY A 245 -8.58 -9.26 23.04
CA GLY A 245 -8.15 -7.89 22.80
C GLY A 245 -7.87 -7.19 24.14
N ARG A 246 -7.08 -6.11 24.13
CA ARG A 246 -7.06 -5.17 25.26
C ARG A 246 -8.51 -4.76 25.55
N ASP A 247 -8.97 -5.12 26.74
CA ASP A 247 -10.13 -4.55 27.44
C ASP A 247 -11.50 -4.65 26.76
N GLY A 248 -12.06 -5.87 26.62
CA GLY A 248 -13.52 -6.08 26.55
C GLY A 248 -14.30 -5.38 25.41
N GLU A 249 -13.62 -4.74 24.46
CA GLU A 249 -14.25 -4.07 23.33
C GLU A 249 -14.81 -5.09 22.33
N ALA A 250 -16.04 -4.82 21.87
CA ALA A 250 -16.68 -5.62 20.83
C ALA A 250 -15.81 -5.68 19.57
N ARG A 251 -15.61 -6.90 19.08
CA ARG A 251 -14.91 -7.20 17.82
C ARG A 251 -15.92 -7.54 16.75
N TYR A 252 -15.59 -7.14 15.52
CA TYR A 252 -16.45 -7.33 14.37
C TYR A 252 -15.69 -8.00 13.24
N SER A 253 -16.43 -8.72 12.41
CA SER A 253 -15.99 -9.19 11.11
C SER A 253 -17.17 -9.08 10.13
N THR A 254 -17.02 -9.59 8.92
CA THR A 254 -18.13 -9.70 7.96
C THR A 254 -18.64 -11.12 7.85
N VAL A 255 -19.89 -11.29 7.43
CA VAL A 255 -20.46 -12.62 7.15
C VAL A 255 -19.59 -13.42 6.18
N GLU A 256 -19.02 -12.75 5.18
CA GLU A 256 -18.11 -13.36 4.20
C GLU A 256 -16.83 -13.88 4.85
N MET A 257 -16.18 -13.08 5.71
CA MET A 257 -14.95 -13.50 6.40
C MET A 257 -15.20 -14.66 7.35
N VAL A 258 -16.29 -14.61 8.14
CA VAL A 258 -16.67 -15.70 9.05
C VAL A 258 -16.96 -17.00 8.29
N ALA A 259 -17.55 -16.92 7.10
CA ALA A 259 -17.83 -18.10 6.27
C ALA A 259 -16.58 -18.74 5.64
N ILE A 260 -15.46 -18.01 5.55
CA ILE A 260 -14.18 -18.55 5.06
C ILE A 260 -13.42 -19.26 6.21
N GLU A 261 -13.63 -18.84 7.45
CA GLU A 261 -12.95 -19.35 8.64
C GLU A 261 -13.67 -20.54 9.31
N GLY A 262 -14.93 -20.80 8.99
CA GLY A 262 -15.76 -21.88 9.55
C GLY A 262 -15.85 -23.12 8.67
#